data_AF-A0A942LSA0-F1
#
_entry.id   AF-A0A942LSA0-F1
#
_cell.length_a   1.000
_cell.length_b   1.000
_cell.length_c   1.000
_cell.angle_alpha   90.00
_cell.angle_beta   90.00
_cell.angle_gamma   90.00
#
_symmetry.space_group_name_H-M   'P 1'
#
loop_
_entity.id
_entity.type
_entity.pdbx_description
1 polymer ?
#
loop_
_entity_poly.entity_id
_entity_poly.type
_entity_poly.pdbx_seq_one_letter_code
_entity_poly.pdbx_strand_id
1 'polypeptide(L)'
;MKSLVKLMALMLISASFFASCSKEKFWSPTPPFPGLEKQMTIFKIDPLKDTLLVLESETMIFIPARAMQSKEGNIVDGTYELHYREFHDGLDIFLA
;
A
#
# COMPACT_ATOMS: atom_id res chain seq x y z
N MET A 1 46.65 -15.71 -7.67
CA MET A 1 45.63 -16.32 -6.77
C MET A 1 45.11 -15.39 -5.68
N LYS A 2 45.95 -14.74 -4.84
CA LYS A 2 45.48 -13.92 -3.71
C LYS A 2 44.59 -12.71 -4.08
N SER A 3 44.78 -12.13 -5.28
CA SER A 3 43.96 -11.01 -5.78
C SER A 3 42.55 -11.44 -6.23
N LEU A 4 42.43 -12.61 -6.86
CA LEU A 4 41.16 -13.17 -7.32
C LEU A 4 40.22 -13.50 -6.14
N VAL A 5 40.80 -14.03 -5.05
CA VAL A 5 40.06 -14.35 -3.81
C VAL A 5 39.50 -13.09 -3.14
N LYS A 6 40.24 -11.98 -3.16
CA LYS A 6 39.76 -10.68 -2.63
C LYS A 6 38.63 -10.10 -3.48
N LEU A 7 38.70 -10.24 -4.80
CA LEU A 7 37.67 -9.74 -5.71
C LEU A 7 36.35 -10.52 -5.55
N MET A 8 36.43 -11.85 -5.41
CA MET A 8 35.25 -12.70 -5.17
C MET A 8 34.62 -12.44 -3.79
N ALA A 9 35.43 -12.21 -2.75
CA ALA A 9 34.92 -11.87 -1.42
C ALA A 9 34.15 -10.53 -1.42
N LEU A 10 34.63 -9.54 -2.18
CA LEU A 10 33.97 -8.23 -2.29
C LEU A 10 32.62 -8.33 -3.01
N MET A 11 32.51 -9.17 -4.04
CA MET A 11 31.23 -9.38 -4.74
C MET A 11 30.19 -10.09 -3.85
N LEU A 12 30.62 -11.07 -3.04
CA LEU A 12 29.72 -11.79 -2.12
C LEU A 12 29.14 -10.88 -1.02
N ILE A 13 29.89 -9.88 -0.54
CA ILE A 13 29.43 -8.93 0.48
C ILE A 13 28.43 -7.92 -0.11
N SER A 14 28.55 -7.56 -1.39
CA SER A 14 27.61 -6.64 -2.04
C SER A 14 26.26 -7.28 -2.35
N ALA A 15 26.23 -8.60 -2.61
CA ALA A 15 25.02 -9.32 -2.99
C ALA A 15 24.01 -9.47 -1.82
N SER A 16 24.49 -9.48 -0.58
CA SER A 16 23.64 -9.64 0.61
C SER A 16 22.90 -8.37 1.04
N PHE A 17 23.21 -7.20 0.48
CA PHE A 17 22.53 -5.94 0.80
C PHE A 17 21.26 -5.67 -0.02
N PHE A 18 21.02 -6.38 -1.12
CA PHE A 18 19.90 -6.10 -2.02
C PHE A 18 18.62 -6.90 -1.75
N ALA A 19 18.63 -7.84 -0.80
CA ALA A 19 17.53 -8.80 -0.63
C ALA A 19 16.47 -8.41 0.42
N SER A 20 16.59 -7.26 1.10
CA SER A 20 15.64 -6.88 2.16
C SER A 20 14.55 -5.94 1.64
N CYS A 21 13.68 -6.45 0.77
CA CYS A 21 12.40 -5.80 0.48
C CYS A 21 11.32 -6.50 1.33
N SER A 22 11.12 -6.01 2.55
CA SER A 22 10.07 -6.46 3.46
C SER A 22 8.73 -5.90 3.00
N LYS A 23 7.76 -6.76 2.66
CA LYS A 23 6.36 -6.33 2.53
C LYS A 23 5.81 -6.06 3.92
N GLU A 24 5.58 -4.79 4.24
CA GLU A 24 4.89 -4.37 5.47
C GLU A 24 3.54 -5.10 5.56
N LYS A 25 3.32 -5.79 6.69
CA LYS A 25 2.07 -6.50 6.94
C LYS A 25 1.08 -5.49 7.51
N PHE A 26 0.11 -5.06 6.70
CA PHE A 26 -0.99 -4.23 7.18
C PHE A 26 -1.69 -4.90 8.36
N TRP A 27 -1.96 -4.13 9.41
CA TRP A 27 -2.72 -4.60 10.57
C TRP A 27 -4.15 -4.91 10.13
N SER A 28 -4.59 -6.15 10.37
CA SER A 28 -5.95 -6.60 10.12
C SER A 28 -6.57 -6.97 11.47
N PRO A 29 -7.34 -6.08 12.12
CA PRO A 29 -8.13 -6.48 13.27
C PRO A 29 -9.03 -7.66 12.88
N THR A 30 -9.24 -8.57 13.82
CA THR A 30 -10.18 -9.68 13.67
C THR A 30 -11.41 -9.28 14.45
N PRO A 31 -12.59 -9.17 13.82
CA PRO A 31 -13.76 -8.74 14.54
C PRO A 31 -14.17 -9.81 15.56
N PRO A 32 -14.93 -9.41 16.59
CA PRO A 32 -15.47 -10.34 17.57
C PRO A 32 -16.46 -11.35 16.95
N PHE A 33 -17.08 -11.01 15.83
CA PHE A 33 -18.03 -11.85 15.12
C PHE A 33 -17.59 -12.07 13.66
N PRO A 34 -17.06 -13.26 13.33
CA PRO A 34 -16.61 -13.54 11.97
C PRO A 34 -17.80 -13.61 10.99
N GLY A 35 -17.59 -13.13 9.77
CA GLY A 35 -18.60 -13.08 8.69
C GLY A 35 -19.46 -11.82 8.69
N LEU A 36 -19.28 -10.94 9.67
CA LEU A 36 -19.93 -9.62 9.75
C LEU A 36 -18.95 -8.47 9.48
N GLU A 37 -17.74 -8.77 9.02
CA GLU A 37 -16.74 -7.78 8.64
C GLU A 37 -17.28 -6.84 7.57
N LYS A 38 -17.06 -5.54 7.75
CA LYS A 38 -17.26 -4.59 6.66
C LYS A 38 -16.21 -4.85 5.57
N GLN A 39 -16.66 -5.11 4.35
CA GLN A 39 -15.75 -5.37 3.23
C GLN A 39 -14.97 -4.10 2.84
N MET A 40 -13.72 -4.30 2.45
CA MET A 40 -12.86 -3.25 1.93
C MET A 40 -13.07 -3.13 0.42
N THR A 41 -13.30 -1.92 -0.07
CA THR A 41 -13.37 -1.62 -1.50
C THR A 41 -11.99 -1.24 -1.99
N ILE A 42 -11.56 -1.84 -3.10
CA ILE A 42 -10.26 -1.57 -3.71
C ILE A 42 -10.48 -0.79 -5.00
N PHE A 43 -9.97 0.44 -5.04
CA PHE A 43 -9.98 1.28 -6.23
C PHE A 43 -8.59 1.35 -6.84
N LYS A 44 -8.50 1.26 -8.17
CA LYS A 44 -7.24 1.48 -8.90
C LYS A 44 -7.19 2.92 -9.40
N ILE A 45 -6.17 3.66 -8.99
CA ILE A 45 -6.06 5.10 -9.26
C ILE A 45 -4.86 5.38 -10.16
N ASP A 46 -5.08 6.17 -11.21
CA ASP A 46 -4.03 6.74 -12.07
C ASP A 46 -3.49 8.02 -11.41
N PRO A 47 -2.23 8.06 -10.96
CA PRO A 47 -1.69 9.21 -10.24
C PRO A 47 -1.56 10.47 -11.11
N LEU A 48 -1.70 10.35 -12.44
CA LEU A 48 -1.54 11.48 -13.36
C LEU A 48 -2.86 12.19 -13.68
N LYS A 49 -3.99 11.72 -13.16
CA LYS A 49 -5.32 12.26 -13.47
C LYS A 49 -6.10 12.52 -12.20
N ASP A 50 -6.92 13.57 -12.27
CA ASP A 50 -7.96 13.81 -11.28
C ASP A 50 -8.94 12.63 -11.29
N THR A 51 -9.27 12.13 -10.10
CA THR A 51 -10.18 11.01 -9.93
C THR A 51 -11.28 11.39 -8.96
N LEU A 52 -12.54 11.19 -9.36
CA LEU A 52 -13.70 11.30 -8.50
C LEU A 52 -14.30 9.90 -8.32
N LEU A 53 -14.25 9.39 -7.10
CA LEU A 53 -14.92 8.14 -6.72
C LEU A 53 -16.26 8.50 -6.08
N VAL A 54 -17.32 7.86 -6.56
CA VAL A 54 -18.67 7.97 -5.99
C VAL A 54 -19.05 6.60 -5.45
N LEU A 55 -19.33 6.53 -4.16
CA LEU A 55 -19.73 5.30 -3.48
C LEU A 55 -21.24 5.10 -3.55
N GLU A 56 -21.71 3.89 -3.24
CA GLU A 56 -23.14 3.58 -3.15
C GLU A 56 -23.87 4.42 -2.08
N SER A 57 -23.14 4.86 -1.05
CA SER A 57 -23.61 5.78 -0.01
C SER A 57 -23.72 7.24 -0.46
N GLU A 58 -23.40 7.52 -1.74
CA GLU A 58 -23.27 8.88 -2.31
C GLU A 58 -22.07 9.68 -1.76
N THR A 59 -21.24 9.07 -0.90
CA THR A 59 -19.96 9.66 -0.49
C THR A 59 -19.07 9.86 -1.72
N MET A 60 -18.49 11.05 -1.80
CA MET A 60 -17.58 11.43 -2.88
C MET A 60 -16.16 11.56 -2.35
N ILE A 61 -15.22 10.86 -3.00
CA ILE A 61 -13.79 10.97 -2.73
C ILE A 61 -13.12 11.59 -3.96
N PHE A 62 -12.68 12.84 -3.82
CA PHE A 62 -11.91 13.51 -4.85
C PHE A 62 -10.42 13.37 -4.58
N ILE A 63 -9.69 12.85 -5.57
CA ILE A 63 -8.25 12.64 -5.52
C ILE A 63 -7.63 13.44 -6.67
N PRO A 64 -6.94 14.56 -6.38
CA PRO A 64 -6.25 15.34 -7.40
C PRO A 64 -5.11 14.54 -8.06
N ALA A 65 -4.80 14.88 -9.31
CA ALA A 65 -3.60 14.41 -9.97
C ALA A 65 -2.36 14.74 -9.12
N ARG A 66 -1.44 13.78 -9.03
CA ARG A 66 -0.16 13.87 -8.31
C ARG A 66 -0.30 14.15 -6.81
N ALA A 67 -1.45 13.83 -6.21
CA ALA A 67 -1.68 13.98 -4.78
C ALA A 67 -0.84 13.03 -3.92
N MET A 68 -0.35 11.92 -4.49
CA MET A 68 0.42 10.91 -3.78
C MET A 68 1.91 11.01 -4.11
N GLN A 69 2.74 10.93 -3.07
CA GLN A 69 4.19 10.89 -3.17
C GLN A 69 4.72 9.66 -2.43
N SER A 70 5.86 9.13 -2.89
CA SER A 70 6.60 8.12 -2.16
C SER A 70 7.17 8.71 -0.87
N LYS A 71 7.69 7.86 0.01
CA LYS A 71 8.34 8.28 1.26
C LYS A 71 9.52 9.24 1.01
N GLU A 72 10.14 9.16 -0.16
CA GLU A 72 11.26 9.97 -0.62
C GLU A 72 10.81 11.30 -1.26
N GLY A 73 9.50 11.56 -1.36
CA GLY A 73 8.93 12.78 -1.95
C GLY A 73 8.79 12.76 -3.47
N ASN A 74 9.06 11.62 -4.11
CA ASN A 74 8.87 11.48 -5.55
C ASN A 74 7.38 11.24 -5.86
N ILE A 75 6.90 11.75 -7.00
CA ILE A 75 5.55 11.39 -7.46
C ILE A 75 5.52 9.88 -7.68
N VAL A 76 4.47 9.23 -7.19
CA VAL A 76 4.27 7.78 -7.42
C VAL A 76 4.03 7.57 -8.90
N ASP A 77 4.94 6.84 -9.55
CA ASP A 77 4.79 6.41 -10.93
C ASP A 77 4.02 5.09 -10.99
N GLY A 78 2.99 5.03 -11.84
CA GLY A 78 2.14 3.84 -12.03
C GLY A 78 0.87 3.82 -11.18
N THR A 79 -0.01 2.85 -11.46
CA THR A 79 -1.30 2.74 -10.78
C THR A 79 -1.12 2.31 -9.33
N TYR A 80 -1.82 2.96 -8.39
CA TYR A 80 -1.87 2.52 -6.99
C TYR A 80 -3.27 2.07 -6.60
N GLU A 81 -3.34 1.24 -5.56
CA GLU A 81 -4.60 0.76 -5.01
C GLU A 81 -4.99 1.60 -3.79
N LEU A 82 -6.16 2.22 -3.83
CA LEU A 82 -6.81 2.79 -2.65
C LEU A 82 -7.71 1.72 -2.03
N HIS A 83 -7.32 1.30 -0.83
CA HIS A 83 -8.05 0.37 0.02
C HIS A 83 -8.93 1.19 0.96
N TYR A 84 -10.23 1.27 0.68
CA TYR A 84 -11.16 2.13 1.40
C TYR A 84 -12.29 1.31 2.03
N ARG A 85 -12.67 1.68 3.25
CA ARG A 85 -13.78 1.08 4.00
C ARG A 85 -14.54 2.21 4.69
N GLU A 86 -15.84 2.28 4.45
CA GLU A 86 -16.72 3.27 5.04
C GLU A 86 -17.35 2.73 6.32
N PHE A 87 -17.38 3.56 7.36
CA PHE A 87 -18.03 3.30 8.64
C PHE A 87 -19.09 4.37 8.88
N HIS A 88 -20.33 3.95 9.11
CA HIS A 88 -21.46 4.85 9.30
C HIS A 88 -21.81 5.02 10.78
N ASP A 89 -21.49 4.02 11.61
CA ASP A 89 -21.79 4.02 13.03
C ASP A 89 -20.75 3.24 13.85
N GLY A 90 -20.96 3.19 15.17
CA GLY A 90 -20.08 2.48 16.09
C GLY A 90 -20.10 0.96 15.93
N LEU A 91 -21.18 0.38 15.39
CA LEU A 91 -21.26 -1.05 15.12
C LEU A 91 -20.36 -1.43 13.94
N ASP A 92 -20.37 -0.62 12.87
CA ASP A 92 -19.46 -0.80 11.72
C ASP A 92 -17.99 -0.82 12.20
N ILE A 93 -17.62 0.04 13.16
CA ILE A 93 -16.28 0.08 13.76
C ILE A 93 -16.02 -1.13 14.65
N PHE A 94 -16.99 -1.55 15.45
CA PHE A 94 -16.88 -2.70 16.33
C PHE A 94 -16.66 -4.03 15.58
N LEU A 95 -17.15 -4.10 14.34
CA LEU A 95 -17.03 -5.24 13.43
C LEU A 95 -15.85 -5.11 12.44
N ALA A 96 -14.96 -4.11 12.62
CA ALA A 96 -13.88 -3.78 11.70
C ALA A 96 -12.62 -4.62 11.87
#